data_AF-A0A5N6H2Q2-F1
#
_entry.id   AF-A0A5N6H2Q2-F1
#
_cell.length_a   1.000
_cell.length_b   1.000
_cell.length_c   1.000
_cell.angle_alpha   90.00
_cell.angle_beta   90.00
_cell.angle_gamma   90.00
#
_symmetry.space_group_name_H-M   'P 1'
#
loop_
_entity.id
_entity.type
_entity.pdbx_description
1 polymer ?
#
loop_
_entity_poly.entity_id
_entity_poly.type
_entity_poly.pdbx_seq_one_letter_code
_entity_poly.pdbx_strand_id
1 'polypeptide(L)'
;MIKAVNKKACEGEVLVDAELYRDWGRRDYDVYKKLYGVHPKDIAKYYVSQGMDIIDEHATYVAADDRECSPKFEELFQKYLRDLEAAEYPHDFLFEEACQDPAVARVRDSYWEFLFSRETEVRWHGHRKPDQDYQD
;
A
#
# COMPACT_ATOMS: atom_id res chain seq x y z
N MET A 1 -14.03 -15.23 -20.66
CA MET A 1 -13.44 -13.88 -20.51
C MET A 1 -12.91 -13.58 -19.11
N ILE A 2 -13.47 -14.13 -18.03
CA ILE A 2 -13.02 -13.85 -16.64
C ILE A 2 -11.56 -14.30 -16.36
N LYS A 3 -11.12 -15.42 -16.95
CA LYS A 3 -9.77 -15.97 -16.71
C LYS A 3 -8.60 -15.16 -17.32
N ALA A 4 -8.86 -14.31 -18.32
CA ALA A 4 -7.81 -13.54 -18.98
C ALA A 4 -7.52 -12.21 -18.27
N VAL A 5 -8.53 -11.65 -17.58
CA VAL A 5 -8.40 -10.40 -16.81
C VAL A 5 -7.52 -10.63 -15.58
N ASN A 6 -7.71 -11.74 -14.88
CA ASN A 6 -6.85 -12.14 -13.75
C ASN A 6 -5.38 -12.39 -14.13
N LYS A 7 -5.06 -12.58 -15.42
CA LYS A 7 -3.68 -12.85 -15.87
C LYS A 7 -2.93 -11.59 -16.27
N LYS A 8 -3.62 -10.47 -16.49
CA LYS A 8 -3.00 -9.17 -16.85
C LYS A 8 -2.87 -8.24 -15.64
N ALA A 9 -3.69 -8.45 -14.60
CA ALA A 9 -3.47 -7.93 -13.25
C ALA A 9 -2.54 -8.87 -12.45
N CYS A 10 -1.42 -9.24 -13.05
CA CYS A 10 -0.33 -9.91 -12.36
C CYS A 10 0.69 -8.84 -11.99
N GLU A 11 0.98 -8.75 -10.69
CA GLU A 11 1.82 -7.76 -9.98
C GLU A 11 1.07 -6.47 -9.66
N GLY A 12 0.81 -6.29 -8.36
CA GLY A 12 -0.11 -5.28 -7.83
C GLY A 12 0.33 -3.87 -8.18
N GLU A 13 -0.47 -3.23 -9.02
CA GLU A 13 -0.46 -1.79 -9.21
C GLU A 13 -1.85 -1.29 -8.79
N VAL A 14 -1.91 -0.59 -7.67
CA VAL A 14 -3.15 -0.16 -7.03
C VAL A 14 -4.09 0.60 -7.97
N LEU A 15 -3.54 1.30 -8.98
CA LEU A 15 -4.30 1.99 -10.02
C LEU A 15 -4.92 1.04 -11.04
N VAL A 16 -4.18 0.02 -11.47
CA VAL A 16 -4.68 -1.03 -12.38
C VAL A 16 -5.83 -1.78 -11.71
N ASP A 17 -5.66 -2.10 -10.43
CA ASP A 17 -6.72 -2.74 -9.65
C ASP A 17 -7.94 -1.84 -9.47
N ALA A 18 -7.77 -0.53 -9.37
CA ALA A 18 -8.88 0.42 -9.32
C ALA A 18 -9.71 0.46 -10.60
N GLU A 19 -9.10 0.23 -11.77
CA GLU A 19 -9.80 0.16 -13.07
C GLU A 19 -10.83 -0.96 -13.09
N LEU A 20 -10.57 -2.07 -12.40
CA LEU A 20 -11.52 -3.18 -12.30
C LEU A 20 -12.88 -2.75 -11.71
N TYR A 21 -12.87 -1.77 -10.80
CA TYR A 21 -14.07 -1.25 -10.14
C TYR A 21 -14.78 -0.15 -10.92
N ARG A 22 -14.06 0.48 -11.87
CA ARG A 22 -14.63 1.46 -12.81
C ARG A 22 -15.21 0.75 -14.02
N ASP A 23 -14.35 0.36 -14.96
CA ASP A 23 -14.74 -0.01 -16.31
C ASP A 23 -15.20 -1.48 -16.42
N TRP A 24 -14.80 -2.30 -15.44
CA TRP A 24 -15.01 -3.75 -15.48
C TRP A 24 -16.10 -4.22 -14.49
N GLY A 25 -16.77 -3.27 -13.83
CA GLY A 25 -17.99 -3.54 -13.09
C GLY A 25 -17.82 -4.29 -11.77
N ARG A 26 -16.60 -4.40 -11.26
CA ARG A 26 -16.32 -5.01 -9.94
C ARG A 26 -16.94 -4.18 -8.80
N ARG A 27 -17.44 -4.84 -7.75
CA ARG A 27 -18.27 -4.20 -6.69
C ARG A 27 -17.93 -4.64 -5.26
N ASP A 28 -16.98 -5.56 -5.08
CA ASP A 28 -16.42 -5.97 -3.78
C ASP A 28 -15.48 -4.88 -3.22
N TYR A 29 -16.00 -3.65 -3.06
CA TYR A 29 -15.22 -2.49 -2.62
C TYR A 29 -14.53 -2.69 -1.27
N ASP A 30 -15.11 -3.51 -0.40
CA ASP A 30 -14.51 -3.85 0.89
C ASP A 30 -13.20 -4.64 0.73
N VAL A 31 -13.07 -5.45 -0.32
CA VAL A 31 -11.82 -6.17 -0.64
C VAL A 31 -10.75 -5.17 -1.07
N TYR A 32 -11.08 -4.24 -1.97
CA TYR A 32 -10.15 -3.19 -2.37
C TYR A 32 -9.72 -2.34 -1.19
N LYS A 33 -10.67 -1.90 -0.36
CA LYS A 33 -10.38 -1.09 0.83
C LYS A 33 -9.53 -1.84 1.85
N LYS A 34 -9.73 -3.16 2.01
CA LYS A 34 -8.86 -3.99 2.86
C LYS A 34 -7.42 -4.01 2.34
N LEU A 35 -7.22 -4.07 1.02
CA LEU A 35 -5.89 -4.15 0.43
C LEU A 35 -5.18 -2.80 0.42
N TYR A 36 -5.89 -1.72 0.12
CA TYR A 36 -5.28 -0.42 -0.19
C TYR A 36 -5.67 0.69 0.78
N GLY A 37 -6.49 0.40 1.78
CA GLY A 37 -6.97 1.34 2.80
C GLY A 37 -7.98 2.38 2.32
N VAL A 38 -8.04 2.63 1.00
CA VAL A 38 -8.86 3.68 0.38
C VAL A 38 -9.89 3.12 -0.59
N HIS A 39 -10.91 3.91 -0.93
CA HIS A 39 -11.88 3.53 -1.94
C HIS A 39 -11.27 3.69 -3.35
N PRO A 40 -11.55 2.79 -4.33
CA PRO A 40 -10.91 2.83 -5.65
C PRO A 40 -11.20 4.09 -6.47
N LYS A 41 -12.21 4.88 -6.10
CA LYS A 41 -12.48 6.19 -6.73
C LYS A 41 -11.56 7.30 -6.23
N ASP A 42 -10.98 7.15 -5.05
CA ASP A 42 -10.19 8.18 -4.38
C ASP A 42 -8.68 7.95 -4.49
N ILE A 43 -8.26 6.73 -4.87
CA ILE A 43 -6.86 6.34 -4.97
C ILE A 43 -6.00 7.28 -5.83
N ALA A 44 -6.58 7.89 -6.88
CA ALA A 44 -5.83 8.80 -7.75
C ALA A 44 -5.29 10.04 -7.00
N LYS A 45 -5.90 10.42 -5.87
CA LYS A 45 -5.40 11.50 -4.99
C LYS A 45 -4.11 11.12 -4.27
N TYR A 46 -3.92 9.83 -4.03
CA TYR A 46 -2.74 9.25 -3.38
C TYR A 46 -1.61 9.00 -4.37
N TYR A 47 -1.73 9.45 -5.62
CA TYR A 47 -0.66 9.41 -6.62
C TYR A 47 0.43 10.43 -6.31
N VAL A 48 1.13 10.17 -5.22
CA VAL A 48 2.43 10.74 -4.88
C VAL A 48 3.46 9.70 -5.31
N SER A 49 4.41 10.09 -6.15
CA SER A 49 5.33 9.17 -6.83
C SER A 49 6.03 8.19 -5.90
N GLN A 50 6.27 8.60 -4.64
CA GLN A 50 6.95 7.79 -3.63
C GLN A 50 6.00 7.12 -2.62
N GLY A 51 4.70 7.48 -2.61
CA GLY A 51 3.72 6.94 -1.67
C GLY A 51 2.87 5.79 -2.20
N MET A 52 2.87 5.54 -3.51
CA MET A 52 2.11 4.42 -4.09
C MET A 52 2.77 3.07 -3.84
N ASP A 53 4.10 3.01 -3.90
CA ASP A 53 4.86 1.76 -3.66
C ASP A 53 4.52 1.15 -2.29
N ILE A 54 4.36 1.99 -1.27
CA ILE A 54 4.05 1.52 0.09
C ILE A 54 2.58 1.07 0.25
N ILE A 55 1.67 1.58 -0.57
CA ILE A 55 0.27 1.11 -0.63
C ILE A 55 0.18 -0.26 -1.32
N ASP A 56 0.90 -0.43 -2.42
CA ASP A 56 1.00 -1.73 -3.11
C ASP A 56 1.74 -2.77 -2.25
N GLU A 57 2.73 -2.33 -1.47
CA GLU A 57 3.38 -3.16 -0.48
C GLU A 57 2.41 -3.62 0.61
N HIS A 58 1.60 -2.74 1.20
CA HIS A 58 0.56 -3.13 2.16
C HIS A 58 -0.36 -4.22 1.59
N ALA A 59 -0.85 -4.03 0.36
CA ALA A 59 -1.69 -5.01 -0.32
C ALA A 59 -0.97 -6.36 -0.48
N THR A 60 0.32 -6.35 -0.83
CA THR A 60 1.15 -7.56 -0.95
C THR A 60 1.29 -8.30 0.39
N TYR A 61 1.39 -7.59 1.51
CA TYR A 61 1.45 -8.22 2.83
C TYR A 61 0.09 -8.78 3.27
N VAL A 62 -1.00 -8.04 3.02
CA VAL A 62 -2.37 -8.42 3.45
C VAL A 62 -2.99 -9.51 2.57
N ALA A 63 -2.63 -9.59 1.30
CA ALA A 63 -3.16 -10.59 0.36
C ALA A 63 -2.46 -11.96 0.46
N ALA A 64 -1.33 -12.05 1.14
CA ALA A 64 -0.52 -13.25 1.15
C ALA A 64 -1.02 -14.29 2.15
N ASP A 65 -1.08 -15.55 1.71
CA ASP A 65 -1.52 -16.68 2.54
C ASP A 65 -0.37 -17.29 3.38
N ASP A 66 0.87 -16.85 3.18
CA ASP A 66 2.07 -17.39 3.83
C ASP A 66 2.54 -16.59 5.06
N ARG A 67 1.77 -15.58 5.46
CA ARG A 67 2.07 -14.69 6.57
C ARG A 67 0.81 -14.08 7.17
N GLU A 68 0.92 -13.65 8.41
CA GLU A 68 -0.11 -12.91 9.14
C GLU A 68 0.43 -11.52 9.52
N CYS A 69 -0.35 -10.48 9.24
CA CYS A 69 -0.08 -9.12 9.70
C CYS A 69 -0.81 -8.87 11.03
N SER A 70 -0.12 -8.26 11.99
CA SER A 70 -0.72 -7.88 13.27
C SER A 70 -1.73 -6.74 13.09
N PRO A 71 -2.66 -6.53 14.04
CA PRO A 71 -3.54 -5.36 14.01
C PRO A 71 -2.78 -4.02 13.95
N LYS A 72 -1.59 -3.96 14.55
CA LYS A 72 -0.76 -2.76 14.58
C LYS A 72 -0.16 -2.45 13.20
N PHE A 73 0.08 -3.45 12.36
CA PHE A 73 0.49 -3.24 10.97
C PHE A 73 -0.56 -2.41 10.22
N GLU A 74 -1.83 -2.78 10.32
CA GLU A 74 -2.95 -2.03 9.74
C GLU A 74 -3.10 -0.63 10.37
N GLU A 75 -2.98 -0.51 11.70
CA GLU A 75 -3.08 0.80 12.38
C GLU A 75 -2.03 1.79 11.88
N LEU A 76 -0.80 1.34 11.65
CA LEU A 76 0.30 2.15 11.14
C LEU A 76 0.09 2.53 9.67
N PHE A 77 -0.39 1.60 8.84
CA PHE A 77 -0.77 1.90 7.46
C PHE A 77 -1.87 2.98 7.40
N GLN A 78 -2.93 2.82 8.20
CA GLN A 78 -4.02 3.79 8.27
C GLN A 78 -3.56 5.14 8.84
N LYS A 79 -2.56 5.15 9.74
CA LYS A 79 -1.93 6.39 10.21
C LYS A 79 -1.25 7.11 9.06
N TYR A 80 -0.45 6.41 8.25
CA TYR A 80 0.18 6.97 7.07
C TYR A 80 -0.82 7.60 6.09
N LEU A 81 -1.90 6.89 5.73
CA LEU A 81 -2.91 7.41 4.81
C LEU A 81 -3.59 8.69 5.34
N ARG A 82 -3.86 8.76 6.65
CA ARG A 82 -4.44 9.96 7.29
C ARG A 82 -3.47 11.13 7.31
N ASP A 83 -2.21 10.87 7.65
CA ASP A 83 -1.18 11.93 7.67
C ASP A 83 -0.95 12.48 6.26
N LEU A 84 -0.96 11.61 5.24
CA LEU A 84 -0.85 12.00 3.83
C LEU A 84 -2.03 12.87 3.36
N GLU A 85 -3.26 12.46 3.69
CA GLU A 85 -4.47 13.24 3.38
C GLU A 85 -4.46 14.60 4.10
N ALA A 86 -4.07 14.64 5.38
CA ALA A 86 -4.00 15.87 6.18
C ALA A 86 -2.93 16.86 5.68
N ALA A 87 -1.89 16.38 5.02
CA ALA A 87 -0.84 17.19 4.40
C ALA A 87 -1.14 17.56 2.93
N GLU A 88 -2.34 17.24 2.42
CA GLU A 88 -2.74 17.49 1.04
C GLU A 88 -1.85 16.78 0.01
N TYR A 89 -1.40 15.57 0.32
CA TYR A 89 -0.65 14.69 -0.58
C TYR A 89 0.68 15.30 -1.09
N PRO A 90 1.62 15.65 -0.19
CA PRO A 90 2.91 16.21 -0.59
C PRO A 90 3.70 15.21 -1.43
N HIS A 91 4.25 15.62 -2.58
CA HIS A 91 4.98 14.72 -3.48
C HIS A 91 6.43 14.46 -3.09
N ASP A 92 6.98 15.31 -2.23
CA ASP A 92 8.40 15.41 -1.89
C ASP A 92 8.68 15.06 -0.42
N PHE A 93 7.74 14.42 0.27
CA PHE A 93 7.84 14.16 1.70
C PHE A 93 9.02 13.27 2.13
N LEU A 94 9.67 12.54 1.22
CA LEU A 94 10.91 11.82 1.53
C LEU A 94 12.17 12.71 1.50
N PHE A 95 12.10 13.90 0.92
CA PHE A 95 13.21 14.86 0.91
C PHE A 95 13.25 15.65 2.22
N GLU A 96 14.44 15.85 2.76
CA GLU A 96 14.63 16.53 4.04
C GLU A 96 14.18 17.99 3.98
N GLU A 97 14.38 18.64 2.84
CA GLU A 97 14.00 20.03 2.58
C GLU A 97 12.49 20.24 2.67
N ALA A 98 11.69 19.29 2.20
CA ALA A 98 10.23 19.35 2.25
C ALA A 98 9.70 19.20 3.69
N CYS A 99 10.46 18.51 4.55
CA CYS A 99 10.08 18.26 5.95
C CYS A 99 10.27 19.47 6.88
N GLN A 100 10.57 20.65 6.34
CA GLN A 100 10.47 21.90 7.11
C GLN A 100 9.02 22.22 7.49
N ASP A 101 8.05 21.78 6.68
CA ASP A 101 6.64 21.81 7.05
C ASP A 101 6.35 20.67 8.06
N PRO A 102 5.85 20.97 9.27
CA PRO A 102 5.51 19.95 10.25
C PRO A 102 4.49 18.91 9.78
N ALA A 103 3.60 19.25 8.84
CA ALA A 103 2.65 18.31 8.25
C ALA A 103 3.36 17.30 7.35
N VAL A 104 4.27 17.77 6.49
CA VAL A 104 5.09 16.91 5.61
C VAL A 104 6.03 16.03 6.43
N ALA A 105 6.64 16.57 7.50
CA ALA A 105 7.45 15.78 8.42
C ALA A 105 6.67 14.61 9.05
N ARG A 106 5.40 14.85 9.47
CA ARG A 106 4.53 13.79 10.00
C ARG A 106 4.24 12.69 8.97
N VAL A 107 4.01 13.06 7.70
CA VAL A 107 3.87 12.07 6.61
C VAL A 107 5.11 11.19 6.55
N ARG A 108 6.31 11.80 6.50
CA ARG A 108 7.57 11.07 6.46
C ARG A 108 7.74 10.13 7.65
N ASP A 109 7.46 10.61 8.85
CA ASP A 109 7.58 9.80 10.06
C ASP A 109 6.63 8.60 10.03
N SER A 110 5.37 8.82 9.65
CA SER A 110 4.36 7.75 9.52
C SER A 110 4.69 6.74 8.42
N TYR A 111 5.27 7.20 7.30
CA TYR A 111 5.74 6.36 6.22
C TYR A 111 6.82 5.39 6.73
N TRP A 112 7.86 5.91 7.39
CA TRP A 112 8.93 5.06 7.91
C TRP A 112 8.45 4.15 9.04
N GLU A 113 7.56 4.62 9.91
CA GLU A 113 6.96 3.82 10.97
C GLU A 113 6.21 2.61 10.41
N PHE A 114 5.37 2.81 9.38
CA PHE A 114 4.70 1.71 8.70
C PHE A 114 5.69 0.80 7.96
N LEU A 115 6.64 1.37 7.23
CA LEU A 115 7.63 0.61 6.48
C LEU A 115 8.46 -0.31 7.39
N PHE A 116 8.93 0.18 8.54
CA PHE A 116 9.70 -0.64 9.48
C PHE A 116 8.84 -1.65 10.24
N SER A 117 7.53 -1.42 10.33
CA SER A 117 6.63 -2.36 10.99
C SER A 117 6.58 -3.73 10.32
N ARG A 118 6.93 -3.84 9.03
CA ARG A 118 7.05 -5.13 8.31
C ARG A 118 7.98 -6.12 9.03
N GLU A 119 9.00 -5.63 9.72
CA GLU A 119 9.99 -6.47 10.41
C GLU A 119 9.48 -6.99 11.76
N THR A 120 8.53 -6.31 12.39
CA THR A 120 8.07 -6.60 13.75
C THR A 120 6.62 -7.06 13.83
N GLU A 121 5.80 -6.68 12.86
CA GLU A 121 4.35 -6.86 12.85
C GLU A 121 3.88 -7.90 11.80
N VAL A 122 4.80 -8.50 11.04
CA VAL A 122 4.49 -9.58 10.09
C VAL A 122 5.08 -10.89 10.57
N ARG A 123 4.23 -11.91 10.69
CA ARG A 123 4.62 -13.26 11.11
C ARG A 123 4.48 -14.24 9.97
N TRP A 124 5.59 -14.86 9.58
CA TRP A 124 5.63 -15.85 8.51
C TRP A 124 5.19 -17.25 8.96
N HIS A 125 4.47 -17.95 8.10
CA HIS A 125 4.11 -19.35 8.27
C HIS A 125 5.18 -20.25 7.62
N GLY A 126 5.95 -20.96 8.45
CA GLY A 126 7.04 -21.83 7.99
C GLY A 126 8.40 -21.12 7.93
N HIS A 127 9.45 -21.85 7.53
CA HIS A 127 10.76 -21.26 7.33
C HIS A 127 10.69 -20.25 6.19
N ARG A 128 10.88 -18.96 6.50
CA ARG A 128 11.22 -17.91 5.51
C ARG A 128 12.28 -18.52 4.60
N LYS A 129 11.97 -18.74 3.32
CA LYS A 129 13.02 -18.91 2.32
C LYS A 129 13.71 -17.55 2.25
N PRO A 130 14.99 -17.43 2.61
CA PRO A 130 15.71 -16.20 2.35
C PRO A 130 15.67 -16.00 0.83
N ASP A 131 15.14 -14.87 0.42
CA ASP A 131 15.40 -14.14 -0.82
C ASP A 131 15.84 -15.06 -1.97
N GLN A 132 14.87 -15.59 -2.73
CA GLN A 132 15.18 -15.97 -4.11
C GLN A 132 15.31 -14.65 -4.87
N ASP A 133 16.55 -14.19 -4.89
CA ASP A 133 17.08 -13.14 -5.74
C ASP A 133 16.38 -13.09 -7.09
N TYR A 134 16.12 -11.87 -7.53
CA TYR A 134 15.95 -11.51 -8.92
C TYR A 134 17.06 -12.16 -9.77
N GLN A 135 16.73 -13.30 -10.39
CA GLN A 135 17.39 -13.95 -11.53
C GLN A 135 16.23 -14.61 -12.30
N ASP A 136 15.87 -14.25 -13.53
CA ASP A 136 16.60 -13.68 -14.67
C ASP A 136 15.75 -12.67 -15.46
#